data_AF-A0A0F9LT71-F1
#
_entry.id   AF-A0A0F9LT71-F1
#
_cell.length_a   1.000
_cell.length_b   1.000
_cell.length_c   1.000
_cell.angle_alpha   90.00
_cell.angle_beta   90.00
_cell.angle_gamma   90.00
#
_symmetry.space_group_name_H-M   'P 1'
#
loop_
_entity.id
_entity.type
_entity.pdbx_description
1 polymer ?
#
loop_
_entity_poly.entity_id
_entity_poly.type
_entity_poly.pdbx_seq_one_letter_code
_entity_poly.pdbx_strand_id
1 'polypeptide(L)'
;MIRIRNVDDFEVYVSDPGTQSTGKKYFFTAPFDCWLKAMYAKVGTAGTTGTQTTDINDEGSSIFASGGIAFASAAVNPTYAALTSDPHFFSKGDRIDVTNDAVNTTPATDLSVVLVFSRVKPRRVLTGQIDQALGF
;
A
#
# COMPACT_ATOMS: atom_id res chain seq x y z
N MET A 1 7.37 0.34 -23.71
CA MET A 1 6.46 0.81 -22.65
C MET A 1 6.73 2.29 -22.44
N ILE A 2 5.85 3.19 -22.92
CA ILE A 2 5.99 4.62 -22.67
C ILE A 2 5.43 4.90 -21.27
N ARG A 3 6.29 5.26 -20.32
CA ARG A 3 5.86 5.76 -19.01
C ARG A 3 5.58 7.26 -19.13
N ILE A 4 4.38 7.63 -19.58
CA ILE A 4 3.89 9.00 -19.42
C ILE A 4 3.61 9.16 -17.92
N ARG A 5 4.53 9.79 -17.17
CA ARG A 5 4.19 10.29 -15.83
C ARG A 5 3.30 11.51 -16.02
N ASN A 6 2.09 11.47 -15.47
CA ASN A 6 1.28 12.67 -15.36
C ASN A 6 2.02 13.63 -14.41
N VAL A 7 2.21 14.87 -14.83
CA VAL A 7 2.89 15.92 -14.04
C VAL A 7 2.17 16.21 -12.72
N ASP A 8 0.88 15.85 -12.64
CA ASP A 8 0.01 16.07 -11.47
C ASP A 8 -0.07 14.89 -10.50
N ASP A 9 0.65 13.79 -10.76
CA ASP A 9 0.66 12.63 -9.88
C ASP A 9 1.81 12.69 -8.88
N PHE A 10 1.52 12.30 -7.65
CA PHE A 10 2.47 12.18 -6.56
C PHE A 10 2.57 10.71 -6.13
N GLU A 11 3.79 10.19 -6.05
CA GLU A 11 4.04 8.78 -5.73
C GLU A 11 4.78 8.67 -4.41
N VAL A 12 4.30 7.79 -3.53
CA VAL A 12 4.95 7.44 -2.26
C VAL A 12 5.43 6.01 -2.36
N TYR A 13 6.73 5.84 -2.18
CA TYR A 13 7.39 4.54 -2.15
C TYR A 13 7.70 4.18 -0.70
N VAL A 14 7.10 3.10 -0.22
CA VAL A 14 7.33 2.54 1.11
C VAL A 14 8.07 1.22 0.94
N SER A 15 9.23 1.11 1.59
CA SER A 15 10.03 -0.11 1.62
C SER A 15 10.43 -0.41 3.06
N ASP A 16 10.06 -1.59 3.55
CA ASP A 16 10.45 -2.13 4.86
C ASP A 16 11.27 -3.40 4.61
N PRO A 17 12.59 -3.28 4.36
CA PRO A 17 13.45 -4.43 4.05
C PRO A 17 13.72 -5.29 5.29
N GLY A 18 13.89 -6.59 5.07
CA GLY A 18 14.15 -7.57 6.13
C GLY A 18 12.89 -8.11 6.80
N THR A 19 13.07 -8.72 7.98
CA THR A 19 12.00 -9.41 8.71
C THR A 19 10.90 -8.47 9.14
N GLN A 20 9.68 -8.79 8.72
CA GLN A 20 8.49 -7.99 9.00
C GLN A 20 8.06 -8.14 10.46
N SER A 21 7.49 -7.06 10.99
CA SER A 21 6.85 -6.98 12.30
C SER A 21 5.52 -6.22 12.18
N THR A 22 4.64 -6.34 13.16
CA THR A 22 3.42 -5.53 13.22
C THR A 22 3.73 -4.07 13.58
N GLY A 23 2.77 -3.17 13.32
CA GLY A 23 2.87 -1.74 13.63
C GLY A 23 3.23 -0.87 12.43
N LYS A 24 3.36 0.44 12.69
CA LYS A 24 3.54 1.48 11.67
C LYS A 24 4.88 1.33 10.97
N LYS A 25 4.85 1.31 9.63
CA LYS A 25 6.02 1.15 8.76
C LYS A 25 6.47 2.45 8.15
N TYR A 26 5.51 3.29 7.79
CA TYR A 26 5.77 4.57 7.19
C TYR A 26 4.61 5.51 7.49
N PHE A 27 4.89 6.81 7.57
CA PHE A 27 3.86 7.83 7.55
C PHE A 27 4.32 9.02 6.73
N PHE A 28 3.36 9.72 6.13
CA PHE A 28 3.57 11.00 5.50
C PHE A 28 2.32 11.86 5.67
N THR A 29 2.45 13.14 5.34
CA THR A 29 1.33 14.07 5.34
C THR A 29 0.95 14.40 3.90
N ALA A 30 -0.34 14.38 3.58
CA ALA A 30 -0.84 14.76 2.28
C ALA A 30 -0.43 16.21 1.94
N PRO A 31 0.39 16.44 0.89
CA PRO A 31 0.92 17.76 0.59
C PRO A 31 -0.13 18.71 -0.01
N PHE A 32 -1.21 18.16 -0.55
CA PHE A 32 -2.34 18.86 -1.16
C PHE A 32 -3.57 17.93 -1.20
N ASP A 33 -4.75 18.50 -1.42
CA ASP A 33 -6.00 17.76 -1.62
C ASP A 33 -5.86 16.82 -2.82
N CYS A 34 -6.02 15.52 -2.60
CA CYS A 34 -5.74 14.51 -3.62
C CYS A 34 -6.63 13.27 -3.50
N TRP A 35 -6.65 12.48 -4.57
CA TRP A 35 -7.34 11.20 -4.63
C TRP A 35 -6.31 10.08 -4.74
N LEU A 36 -6.56 8.96 -4.07
CA LEU A 36 -5.81 7.74 -4.34
C LEU A 36 -6.16 7.23 -5.73
N LYS A 37 -5.14 7.10 -6.57
CA LYS A 37 -5.25 6.67 -7.96
C LYS A 37 -4.85 5.21 -8.13
N ALA A 38 -3.78 4.79 -7.46
CA ALA A 38 -3.33 3.41 -7.53
C ALA A 38 -2.60 2.96 -6.26
N MET A 39 -2.66 1.65 -6.00
CA MET A 39 -1.89 0.96 -4.97
C MET A 39 -1.22 -0.26 -5.58
N TYR A 40 0.08 -0.36 -5.37
CA TYR A 40 0.84 -1.56 -5.73
C TYR A 40 1.58 -2.07 -4.51
N ALA A 41 1.63 -3.38 -4.33
CA ALA A 41 2.33 -3.96 -3.20
C ALA A 41 2.99 -5.28 -3.56
N LYS A 42 4.00 -5.64 -2.78
CA LYS A 42 4.73 -6.91 -2.87
C LYS A 42 5.45 -7.19 -1.56
N VAL A 43 5.62 -8.47 -1.25
CA VAL A 43 6.53 -8.94 -0.20
C VAL A 43 7.58 -9.88 -0.81
N GLY A 44 8.73 -10.00 -0.18
CA GLY A 44 9.71 -11.05 -0.48
C GLY A 44 9.14 -12.43 -0.16
N THR A 45 8.45 -12.54 0.99
CA THR A 45 7.61 -13.68 1.36
C THR A 45 6.65 -13.26 2.47
N ALA A 46 5.42 -13.77 2.47
CA ALA A 46 4.47 -13.61 3.58
C ALA A 46 4.71 -14.58 4.75
N GLY A 47 5.82 -15.34 4.71
CA GLY A 47 6.07 -16.45 5.65
C GLY A 47 5.37 -17.74 5.21
N THR A 48 5.37 -18.75 6.07
CA THR A 48 4.89 -20.11 5.71
C THR A 48 3.50 -20.43 6.26
N THR A 49 2.99 -19.67 7.22
CA THR A 49 1.71 -19.91 7.88
C THR A 49 0.98 -18.59 8.14
N GLY A 50 -0.34 -18.59 7.93
CA GLY A 50 -1.18 -17.41 8.14
C GLY A 50 -1.03 -16.37 7.02
N THR A 51 -1.67 -15.22 7.23
CA THR A 51 -1.73 -14.12 6.26
C THR A 51 -1.04 -12.90 6.84
N GLN A 52 -0.12 -12.28 6.10
CA GLN A 52 0.33 -10.93 6.43
C GLN A 52 -0.70 -9.92 5.93
N THR A 53 -1.11 -8.98 6.76
CA THR A 53 -2.01 -7.88 6.35
C THR A 53 -1.34 -6.53 6.60
N THR A 54 -1.29 -5.73 5.55
CA THR A 54 -0.82 -4.35 5.58
C THR A 54 -2.01 -3.43 5.33
N ASP A 55 -2.20 -2.47 6.22
CA ASP A 55 -3.25 -1.47 6.15
C ASP A 55 -2.71 -0.11 5.71
N ILE A 56 -3.60 0.71 5.19
CA ILE A 56 -3.35 2.13 4.89
C ILE A 56 -4.39 2.91 5.70
N ASN A 57 -3.90 3.75 6.60
CA ASN A 57 -4.74 4.56 7.47
C ASN A 57 -4.71 6.01 7.03
N ASP A 58 -5.88 6.65 7.03
CA ASP A 58 -6.07 8.08 6.91
C ASP A 58 -6.57 8.63 8.26
N GLU A 59 -5.81 9.56 8.87
CA GLU A 59 -6.10 10.12 10.19
C GLU A 59 -6.37 9.05 11.27
N GLY A 60 -5.65 7.92 11.18
CA GLY A 60 -5.75 6.80 12.12
C GLY A 60 -6.92 5.83 11.87
N SER A 61 -7.68 5.99 10.78
CA SER A 61 -8.73 5.07 10.37
C SER A 61 -8.34 4.36 9.07
N SER A 62 -8.61 3.06 8.97
CA SER A 62 -8.35 2.29 7.74
C SER A 62 -9.14 2.86 6.55
N ILE A 63 -8.49 2.93 5.39
CA ILE A 63 -9.19 3.24 4.12
C ILE A 63 -9.91 2.02 3.54
N PHE A 64 -9.69 0.83 4.09
CA PHE A 64 -10.32 -0.41 3.66
C PHE A 64 -11.55 -0.73 4.51
N ALA A 65 -12.57 -1.34 3.90
CA ALA A 65 -13.77 -1.76 4.61
C ALA A 65 -13.48 -2.91 5.59
N SER A 66 -12.53 -3.78 5.26
CA SER A 66 -12.05 -4.88 6.11
C SER A 66 -10.84 -5.58 5.47
N GLY A 67 -9.81 -5.96 6.23
CA GLY A 67 -8.78 -6.91 5.80
C GLY A 67 -7.55 -6.33 5.06
N GLY A 68 -7.59 -5.07 4.62
CA GLY A 68 -6.42 -4.38 4.06
C GLY A 68 -5.82 -5.00 2.80
N ILE A 69 -4.51 -4.85 2.66
CA ILE A 69 -3.67 -5.52 1.67
C ILE A 69 -3.19 -6.84 2.27
N ALA A 70 -3.73 -7.96 1.79
CA ALA A 70 -3.46 -9.28 2.33
C ALA A 70 -2.46 -10.06 1.46
N PHE A 71 -1.52 -10.74 2.11
CA PHE A 71 -0.59 -11.69 1.50
C PHE A 71 -0.78 -13.04 2.19
N ALA A 72 -1.37 -14.01 1.46
CA ALA A 72 -1.56 -15.37 1.96
C ALA A 72 -0.21 -16.07 2.20
N SER A 73 -0.20 -17.18 2.94
CA SER A 73 1.05 -17.89 3.21
C SER A 73 1.79 -18.27 1.92
N ALA A 74 3.11 -18.11 1.95
CA ALA A 74 4.02 -18.26 0.81
C ALA A 74 3.71 -17.38 -0.41
N ALA A 75 2.71 -16.48 -0.35
CA ALA A 75 2.43 -15.55 -1.41
C ALA A 75 3.41 -14.39 -1.39
N VAL A 76 3.78 -13.94 -2.58
CA VAL A 76 4.53 -12.69 -2.80
C VAL A 76 3.63 -11.57 -3.31
N ASN A 77 2.48 -11.95 -3.89
CA ASN A 77 1.55 -11.03 -4.52
C ASN A 77 0.35 -10.76 -3.59
N PRO A 78 -0.14 -9.50 -3.57
CA PRO A 78 -1.22 -9.08 -2.71
C PRO A 78 -2.61 -9.46 -3.24
N THR A 79 -3.55 -9.61 -2.32
CA THR A 79 -5.00 -9.44 -2.56
C THR A 79 -5.45 -8.18 -1.83
N TYR A 80 -6.25 -7.34 -2.50
CA TYR A 80 -6.72 -6.08 -1.94
C TYR A 80 -8.17 -6.22 -1.48
N ALA A 81 -8.43 -5.81 -0.25
CA ALA A 81 -9.78 -5.58 0.23
C ALA A 81 -10.47 -4.43 -0.51
N ALA A 82 -11.80 -4.40 -0.42
CA ALA A 82 -12.59 -3.26 -0.88
C ALA A 82 -12.27 -2.01 -0.04
N LEU A 83 -12.16 -0.86 -0.69
CA LEU A 83 -12.07 0.44 -0.02
C LEU A 83 -13.42 0.81 0.60
N THR A 84 -13.39 1.57 1.69
CA THR A 84 -14.61 2.21 2.24
C THR A 84 -15.23 3.19 1.26
N SER A 85 -14.38 3.87 0.47
CA SER A 85 -14.75 4.75 -0.63
C SER A 85 -13.80 4.55 -1.81
N ASP A 86 -14.36 4.39 -3.02
CA ASP A 86 -13.58 4.19 -4.25
C ASP A 86 -13.95 5.25 -5.32
N PRO A 87 -13.03 6.18 -5.68
CA PRO A 87 -11.71 6.40 -5.09
C PRO A 87 -11.76 7.11 -3.72
N HIS A 88 -10.76 6.87 -2.88
CA HIS A 88 -10.59 7.53 -1.57
C HIS A 88 -9.99 8.94 -1.74
N PHE A 89 -10.50 9.92 -1.01
CA PHE A 89 -10.04 11.31 -1.01
C PHE A 89 -9.25 11.62 0.26
N PHE A 90 -8.17 12.37 0.11
CA PHE A 90 -7.33 12.87 1.19
C PHE A 90 -7.28 14.39 1.12
N SER A 91 -7.49 15.04 2.25
CA SER A 91 -7.36 16.48 2.41
C SER A 91 -5.89 16.84 2.65
N LYS A 92 -5.50 18.04 2.25
CA LYS A 92 -4.18 18.57 2.57
C LYS A 92 -3.98 18.59 4.09
N GLY A 93 -2.88 17.99 4.54
CA GLY A 93 -2.54 17.93 5.96
C GLY A 93 -2.92 16.61 6.64
N ASP A 94 -3.69 15.76 5.97
CA ASP A 94 -4.05 14.44 6.51
C ASP A 94 -2.80 13.58 6.69
N ARG A 95 -2.73 12.89 7.83
CA ARG A 95 -1.66 11.96 8.19
C ARG A 95 -2.03 10.58 7.69
N ILE A 96 -1.27 10.14 6.70
CA ILE A 96 -1.43 8.85 6.07
C ILE A 96 -0.33 7.93 6.58
N ASP A 97 -0.70 6.75 7.08
CA ASP A 97 0.27 5.75 7.50
C ASP A 97 0.04 4.38 6.86
N VAL A 98 1.15 3.66 6.65
CA VAL A 98 1.16 2.27 6.23
C VAL A 98 1.53 1.44 7.45
N THR A 99 0.68 0.49 7.82
CA THR A 99 0.81 -0.29 9.05
C THR A 99 0.70 -1.77 8.74
N ASN A 100 1.53 -2.61 9.34
CA ASN A 100 1.29 -4.06 9.31
C ASN A 100 0.39 -4.42 10.49
N ASP A 101 -0.84 -4.83 10.21
CA ASP A 101 -1.81 -5.24 11.24
C ASP A 101 -1.52 -6.65 11.75
N ALA A 102 -1.18 -7.56 10.84
CA ALA A 102 -0.81 -8.93 11.17
C ALA A 102 0.41 -9.35 10.37
N VAL A 103 1.33 -10.05 11.04
CA VAL A 103 2.45 -10.75 10.42
C VAL A 103 2.47 -12.15 11.03
N ASN A 104 2.24 -13.17 10.22
CA ASN A 104 2.14 -14.54 10.69
C ASN A 104 3.36 -15.35 10.22
N THR A 105 4.17 -15.80 11.19
CA THR A 105 5.27 -16.78 11.04
C THR A 105 6.56 -16.36 10.29
N THR A 106 7.51 -17.30 10.26
CA THR A 106 8.97 -17.10 10.12
C THR A 106 9.48 -16.93 8.68
N PRO A 107 10.49 -16.06 8.54
CA PRO A 107 10.22 -14.64 8.57
C PRO A 107 9.45 -14.24 7.30
N ALA A 108 8.32 -13.56 7.46
CA ALA A 108 7.84 -12.72 6.38
C ALA A 108 8.87 -11.60 6.13
N THR A 109 9.18 -11.27 4.87
CA THR A 109 10.26 -10.32 4.54
C THR A 109 9.89 -9.33 3.45
N ASP A 110 10.60 -8.20 3.45
CA ASP A 110 10.76 -7.27 2.33
C ASP A 110 9.44 -6.71 1.79
N LEU A 111 8.67 -6.02 2.63
CA LEU A 111 7.46 -5.33 2.21
C LEU A 111 7.81 -4.11 1.35
N SER A 112 7.14 -4.01 0.21
CA SER A 112 7.15 -2.83 -0.65
C SER A 112 5.72 -2.43 -0.99
N VAL A 113 5.39 -1.15 -0.79
CA VAL A 113 4.09 -0.57 -1.14
C VAL A 113 4.33 0.73 -1.91
N VAL A 114 3.62 0.90 -3.02
CA VAL A 114 3.62 2.13 -3.81
C VAL A 114 2.20 2.67 -3.83
N LEU A 115 2.05 3.92 -3.37
CA LEU A 115 0.80 4.65 -3.40
C LEU A 115 0.92 5.77 -4.42
N VAL A 116 -0.04 5.86 -5.33
CA VAL A 116 -0.10 6.90 -6.36
C VAL A 116 -1.30 7.78 -6.08
N PHE A 117 -1.07 9.07 -5.93
CA PHE A 117 -2.07 10.10 -5.69
C PHE A 117 -2.19 11.00 -6.90
N SER A 118 -3.39 11.55 -7.12
CA SER A 118 -3.65 12.49 -8.21
C SER A 118 -4.53 13.64 -7.73
N ARG A 119 -4.30 14.84 -8.28
CA ARG A 119 -5.19 15.99 -8.04
C ARG A 119 -6.55 15.83 -8.72
N VAL A 120 -6.62 15.01 -9.76
CA VAL A 120 -7.85 14.75 -10.51
C VAL A 120 -8.49 13.48 -10.02
N LYS A 121 -9.80 13.53 -9.74
CA LYS A 121 -10.57 12.35 -9.31
C LYS A 121 -10.49 11.24 -10.37
N PRO A 122 -9.90 10.07 -10.06
CA PRO A 122 -9.90 8.93 -10.97
C PRO A 122 -11.27 8.27 -10.98
N ARG A 123 -11.52 7.39 -11.95
CA ARG A 123 -12.79 6.62 -11.99
C ARG A 123 -12.87 5.59 -10.87
N ARG A 124 -11.73 4.99 -10.51
CA ARG A 124 -11.54 3.98 -9.47
C ARG A 124 -10.06 3.91 -9.10
N VAL A 125 -9.75 3.36 -7.95
CA VAL A 125 -8.38 3.01 -7.58
C VAL A 125 -7.94 1.78 -8.36
N LEU A 126 -6.74 1.86 -8.95
CA LEU A 126 -6.09 0.70 -9.58
C LEU A 126 -5.30 -0.06 -8.54
N THR A 127 -5.48 -1.37 -8.46
CA THR A 127 -4.70 -2.24 -7.59
C THR A 127 -3.89 -3.23 -8.41
N GLY A 128 -2.72 -3.62 -7.92
CA GLY A 128 -1.88 -4.59 -8.62
C GLY A 128 -0.61 -4.98 -7.86
N GLN A 129 0.14 -5.91 -8.41
CA GLN A 129 1.45 -6.30 -7.88
C GLN A 129 2.56 -5.38 -8.40
N ILE A 130 3.67 -5.31 -7.67
CA ILE A 130 4.91 -4.73 -8.18
C ILE A 130 5.66 -5.79 -8.99
N ASP A 131 5.68 -5.67 -10.32
CA ASP A 131 6.52 -6.53 -11.15
C ASP A 131 7.99 -6.20 -10.86
N GLN A 132 8.76 -7.22 -10.50
CA GLN A 132 10.15 -7.08 -10.05
C GLN A 132 11.01 -6.59 -11.22
N ALA A 133 11.28 -5.29 -11.25
CA ALA A 133 12.26 -4.69 -12.14
C ALA A 133 13.10 -3.67 -11.37
N LEU A 134 13.58 -4.04 -10.18
CA LEU A 134 14.70 -3.38 -9.52
C LEU A 134 15.52 -4.48 -8.84
N GLY A 135 16.41 -5.09 -9.64
CA GLY A 135 17.61 -5.69 -9.09
C GLY A 135 18.47 -4.56 -8.54
N PHE A 136 18.72 -4.59 -7.24
CA PHE A 136 19.88 -3.96 -6.64
C PHE A 136 20.88 -5.06 -6.33
#